data_AF-M2YJM9-F1
#
_entry.id   AF-M2YJM9-F1
#
_cell.length_a   1.000
_cell.length_b   1.000
_cell.length_c   1.000
_cell.angle_alpha   90.00
_cell.angle_beta   90.00
_cell.angle_gamma   90.00
#
_symmetry.space_group_name_H-M   'P 1'
#
loop_
_entity.id
_entity.type
_entity.pdbx_description
1 polymer ?
#
loop_
_entity_poly.entity_id
_entity_poly.type
_entity_poly.pdbx_seq_one_letter_code
_entity_poly.pdbx_strand_id
1 'polypeptide(L)'
;SRAPVPSTNATIFGLIQEKIWREPFWLVIAVTFLNKTAGRSAVPVFWKLKEKYPTSEALAGADQADILDMVRHLGLQNQRSKRLIQIAKAWTTGSPVARKRYRTLNYPSQGDGKASSTPNVIEDDAEECAGLLEIGNIPGCGQYAYDSWRIFCRDALRGVADDYNGANAVAESFVPEWQRVLPDDKELRACLRWMWLREGWIWDALTGEKRRATEEEMEKAVKG
;
A
#
# COMPACT_ATOMS: atom_id res chain seq x y z
N SER A 1 2.62 13.16 17.61
CA SER A 1 2.97 14.24 16.66
C SER A 1 2.85 13.70 15.25
N ARG A 2 2.34 14.50 14.30
CA ARG A 2 2.48 14.18 12.86
C ARG A 2 3.94 14.40 12.46
N ALA A 3 4.47 13.57 11.57
CA ALA A 3 5.76 13.89 10.95
C ALA A 3 5.58 15.17 10.12
N PRO A 4 6.60 16.06 10.07
CA PRO A 4 6.54 17.21 9.19
C PRO A 4 6.40 16.75 7.73
N VAL A 5 5.58 17.46 6.96
CA VAL A 5 5.48 17.25 5.52
C VAL A 5 6.79 17.72 4.90
N PRO A 6 7.45 16.93 4.04
CA PRO A 6 8.68 17.37 3.41
C PRO A 6 8.41 18.40 2.31
N SER A 7 9.45 19.16 1.96
CA SER A 7 9.47 20.00 0.77
C SER A 7 9.05 19.22 -0.49
N THR A 8 8.40 19.88 -1.45
CA THR A 8 8.09 19.29 -2.76
C THR A 8 9.33 18.98 -3.61
N ASN A 9 10.49 19.53 -3.25
CA ASN A 9 11.78 19.17 -3.85
C ASN A 9 12.36 17.87 -3.30
N ALA A 10 11.79 17.32 -2.21
CA ALA A 10 12.21 16.02 -1.70
C ALA A 10 11.82 14.90 -2.68
N THR A 11 12.65 13.87 -2.75
CA THR A 11 12.39 12.72 -3.64
C THR A 11 11.32 11.79 -3.09
N ILE A 12 11.12 11.75 -1.77
CA ILE A 12 10.16 10.88 -1.07
C ILE A 12 9.47 11.64 0.08
N PHE A 13 8.24 11.21 0.42
CA PHE A 13 7.48 11.74 1.55
C PHE A 13 8.04 11.26 2.92
N GLY A 14 8.57 10.04 2.95
CA GLY A 14 9.09 9.39 4.15
C GLY A 14 8.23 8.25 4.69
N LEU A 15 7.24 7.77 3.93
CA LEU A 15 6.51 6.56 4.29
C LEU A 15 7.41 5.33 4.13
N ILE A 16 7.18 4.28 4.93
CA ILE A 16 7.93 3.03 4.77
C ILE A 16 7.62 2.37 3.42
N GLN A 17 6.39 2.53 2.92
CA GLN A 17 5.95 2.00 1.62
C GLN A 17 6.87 2.46 0.48
N GLU A 18 7.29 3.74 0.47
CA GLU A 18 8.22 4.29 -0.54
C GLU A 18 9.60 3.63 -0.51
N LYS A 19 9.98 2.97 0.59
CA LYS A 19 11.28 2.28 0.72
C LYS A 19 11.24 0.82 0.26
N ILE A 20 10.07 0.19 0.25
CA ILE A 20 9.92 -1.27 0.07
C ILE A 20 8.92 -1.64 -1.02
N TRP A 21 8.43 -0.68 -1.80
CA TRP A 21 7.46 -0.96 -2.87
C TRP A 21 7.99 -1.94 -3.93
N ARG A 22 9.30 -1.96 -4.17
CA ARG A 22 9.98 -2.95 -5.04
C ARG A 22 10.04 -4.35 -4.45
N GLU A 23 9.60 -4.50 -3.20
CA GLU A 23 9.53 -5.76 -2.47
C GLU A 23 8.06 -5.98 -2.01
N PRO A 24 7.14 -6.35 -2.92
CA PRO A 24 5.70 -6.26 -2.67
C PRO A 24 5.23 -7.11 -1.48
N PHE A 25 5.89 -8.25 -1.24
CA PHE A 25 5.68 -9.06 -0.04
C PHE A 25 5.93 -8.26 1.24
N TRP A 26 7.09 -7.60 1.30
CA TRP A 26 7.50 -6.81 2.45
C TRP A 26 6.62 -5.58 2.63
N LEU A 27 6.10 -4.98 1.55
CA LEU A 27 5.08 -3.93 1.64
C LEU A 27 3.83 -4.42 2.37
N VAL A 28 3.28 -5.58 2.00
CA VAL A 28 2.10 -6.16 2.66
C VAL A 28 2.37 -6.49 4.14
N ILE A 29 3.57 -6.98 4.45
CA ILE A 29 3.98 -7.20 5.84
C ILE A 29 4.06 -5.87 6.61
N ALA A 30 4.69 -4.83 6.06
CA ALA A 30 4.82 -3.53 6.72
C ALA A 30 3.46 -2.87 7.01
N VAL A 31 2.52 -2.88 6.07
CA VAL A 31 1.18 -2.31 6.32
C VAL A 31 0.38 -3.12 7.34
N THR A 32 0.64 -4.42 7.45
CA THR A 32 0.07 -5.27 8.51
C THR A 32 0.61 -4.89 9.89
N PHE A 33 1.88 -4.46 9.99
CA PHE A 33 2.45 -3.91 11.22
C PHE A 33 1.83 -2.58 11.61
N LEU A 34 1.58 -1.71 10.64
CA LEU A 34 1.06 -0.35 10.83
C LEU A 34 -0.44 -0.32 11.16
N ASN A 35 -1.17 -1.42 10.95
CA ASN A 35 -2.57 -1.53 11.34
C ASN A 35 -2.74 -1.28 12.86
N LYS A 36 -3.40 -0.17 13.18
CA LYS A 36 -3.65 0.33 14.54
C LYS A 36 -2.39 0.51 15.40
N THR A 37 -1.22 0.74 14.79
CA THR A 37 0.05 0.91 15.51
C THR A 37 0.86 2.05 14.93
N ALA A 38 1.40 2.91 15.79
CA ALA A 38 2.21 4.03 15.34
C ALA A 38 3.51 3.54 14.67
N GLY A 39 3.83 4.15 13.51
CA GLY A 39 5.04 3.80 12.75
C GLY A 39 6.33 3.88 13.57
N ARG A 40 6.45 4.85 14.49
CA ARG A 40 7.61 4.98 15.40
C ARG A 40 7.92 3.70 16.18
N SER A 41 6.90 2.94 16.57
CA SER A 41 7.08 1.67 17.28
C SER A 41 7.13 0.48 16.33
N ALA A 42 6.29 0.48 15.30
CA ALA A 42 6.13 -0.66 14.39
C ALA A 42 7.32 -0.84 13.42
N VAL A 43 7.85 0.26 12.87
CA VAL A 43 8.89 0.22 11.82
C VAL A 43 10.20 -0.43 12.30
N PRO A 44 10.75 -0.13 13.50
CA PRO A 44 11.94 -0.83 13.99
C PRO A 44 11.75 -2.34 14.14
N VAL A 45 10.56 -2.78 14.55
CA VAL A 45 10.25 -4.21 14.71
C VAL A 45 10.09 -4.89 13.35
N PHE A 46 9.49 -4.19 12.38
CA PHE A 46 9.43 -4.68 11.00
C PHE A 46 10.83 -4.98 10.44
N TRP A 47 11.79 -4.06 10.60
CA TRP A 47 13.15 -4.29 10.10
C TRP A 47 13.84 -5.47 10.78
N LYS A 48 13.69 -5.62 12.11
CA LYS A 48 14.19 -6.79 12.84
C LYS A 48 13.56 -8.09 12.37
N LEU A 49 12.25 -8.08 12.06
CA LEU A 49 11.55 -9.25 11.53
C LEU A 49 12.09 -9.62 10.15
N LYS A 50 12.22 -8.64 9.25
CA LYS A 50 12.75 -8.85 7.89
C LYS A 50 14.20 -9.36 7.92
N GLU A 51 15.02 -8.86 8.85
CA GLU A 51 16.39 -9.35 9.05
C GLU A 51 16.42 -10.81 9.52
N LYS A 52 15.58 -11.16 10.51
CA LYS A 52 15.52 -12.53 11.05
C LYS A 52 14.91 -13.54 10.07
N TYR A 53 13.93 -13.11 9.28
CA TYR A 53 13.22 -13.95 8.31
C TYR A 53 13.23 -13.27 6.93
N PRO A 54 14.32 -13.38 6.15
CA PRO A 54 14.53 -12.56 4.95
C PRO A 54 13.66 -12.90 3.73
N THR A 55 12.93 -14.02 3.77
CA THR A 55 12.04 -14.43 2.67
C THR A 55 10.64 -14.81 3.16
N SER A 56 9.69 -14.89 2.23
CA SER A 56 8.33 -15.39 2.51
C SER A 56 8.35 -16.80 3.09
N GLU A 57 9.22 -17.67 2.59
CA GLU A 57 9.34 -19.07 3.02
C GLU A 57 9.87 -19.14 4.45
N ALA A 58 10.90 -18.34 4.77
CA ALA A 58 11.45 -18.26 6.12
C ALA A 58 10.41 -17.76 7.13
N LEU A 59 9.63 -16.73 6.78
CA LEU A 59 8.56 -16.22 7.65
C LEU A 59 7.37 -17.19 7.74
N ALA A 60 7.07 -17.93 6.68
CA ALA A 60 6.01 -18.94 6.66
C ALA A 60 6.33 -20.15 7.55
N GLY A 61 7.61 -20.50 7.67
CA GLY A 61 8.12 -21.58 8.53
C GLY A 61 8.50 -21.15 9.95
N ALA A 62 8.38 -19.87 10.29
CA ALA A 62 8.74 -19.34 11.59
C ALA A 62 7.85 -19.88 12.72
N ASP A 63 8.42 -20.03 13.92
CA ASP A 63 7.64 -20.26 15.13
C ASP A 63 6.83 -19.00 15.47
N GLN A 64 5.53 -19.18 15.71
CA GLN A 64 4.66 -18.09 16.13
C GLN A 64 5.11 -17.48 17.48
N ALA A 65 5.68 -18.28 18.38
CA ALA A 65 6.17 -17.82 19.68
C ALA A 65 7.31 -16.79 19.53
N ASP A 66 8.23 -17.04 18.60
CA ASP A 66 9.31 -16.11 18.26
C ASP A 66 8.78 -14.77 17.77
N ILE A 67 7.83 -14.80 16.83
CA ILE A 67 7.24 -13.56 16.29
C ILE A 67 6.44 -12.84 17.38
N LEU A 68 5.75 -13.59 18.24
CA LEU A 68 4.97 -13.02 19.35
C LEU A 68 5.85 -12.20 20.29
N ASP A 69 7.04 -12.71 20.65
CA ASP A 69 7.98 -11.96 21.50
C ASP A 69 8.45 -10.67 20.82
N MET A 70 8.77 -10.72 19.52
CA MET A 70 9.18 -9.55 18.75
C MET A 70 8.11 -8.44 18.75
N VAL A 71 6.83 -8.81 18.60
CA VAL A 71 5.71 -7.86 18.48
C VAL A 71 4.98 -7.58 19.79
N ARG A 72 5.44 -8.13 20.92
CA ARG A 72 4.72 -8.12 22.22
C ARG A 72 4.29 -6.74 22.68
N HIS A 73 5.08 -5.72 22.41
CA HIS A 73 4.90 -4.34 22.86
C HIS A 73 4.08 -3.48 21.89
N LEU A 74 3.67 -4.04 20.74
CA LEU A 74 2.95 -3.33 19.69
C LEU A 74 1.43 -3.48 19.78
N GLY A 75 0.91 -4.19 20.79
CA GLY A 75 -0.51 -4.53 20.93
C GLY A 75 -1.01 -5.50 19.86
N LEU A 76 -2.16 -6.15 20.10
CA LEU A 76 -2.75 -7.17 19.19
C LEU A 76 -1.78 -8.30 18.80
N GLN A 77 -0.78 -8.54 19.65
CA GLN A 77 0.40 -9.33 19.35
C GLN A 77 0.08 -10.77 18.91
N ASN A 78 -0.92 -11.41 19.54
CA ASN A 78 -1.36 -12.76 19.19
C ASN A 78 -1.99 -12.83 17.79
N GLN A 79 -2.84 -11.86 17.46
CA GLN A 79 -3.47 -11.80 16.14
C GLN A 79 -2.43 -11.42 15.08
N ARG A 80 -1.54 -10.48 15.40
CA ARG A 80 -0.48 -10.03 14.50
C ARG A 80 0.51 -11.15 14.17
N SER A 81 1.03 -11.87 15.16
CA SER A 81 2.01 -12.94 14.90
C SER A 81 1.43 -14.06 14.04
N LYS A 82 0.18 -14.48 14.33
CA LYS A 82 -0.55 -15.43 13.46
C LYS A 82 -0.74 -14.88 12.05
N ARG A 83 -1.16 -13.62 11.93
CA ARG A 83 -1.44 -12.98 10.64
C ARG A 83 -0.21 -12.92 9.75
N LEU A 84 0.96 -12.59 10.30
CA LEU A 84 2.22 -12.52 9.56
C LEU A 84 2.58 -13.87 8.93
N ILE A 85 2.48 -14.96 9.68
CA ILE A 85 2.71 -16.32 9.18
C ILE A 85 1.66 -16.68 8.11
N GLN A 86 0.38 -16.35 8.33
CA GLN A 86 -0.68 -16.62 7.35
C GLN A 86 -0.46 -15.89 6.02
N ILE A 87 -0.06 -14.62 6.07
CA ILE A 87 0.31 -13.84 4.88
C ILE A 87 1.48 -14.51 4.17
N ALA A 88 2.54 -14.85 4.91
CA ALA A 88 3.73 -15.49 4.34
C ALA A 88 3.42 -16.84 3.68
N LYS A 89 2.58 -17.66 4.32
CA LYS A 89 2.10 -18.93 3.74
C LYS A 89 1.28 -18.70 2.47
N ALA A 90 0.32 -17.78 2.49
CA ALA A 90 -0.48 -17.46 1.31
C ALA A 90 0.40 -16.96 0.15
N TRP A 91 1.38 -16.12 0.45
CA TRP A 91 2.34 -15.60 -0.52
C TRP A 91 3.22 -16.69 -1.12
N THR A 92 3.68 -17.64 -0.29
CA THR A 92 4.48 -18.79 -0.74
C THR A 92 3.66 -19.73 -1.64
N THR A 93 2.36 -19.91 -1.33
CA THR A 93 1.45 -20.72 -2.17
C THR A 93 1.14 -20.05 -3.51
N GLY A 94 1.03 -18.72 -3.53
CA GLY A 94 0.75 -17.98 -4.75
C GLY A 94 0.91 -16.49 -4.54
N SER A 95 2.06 -15.95 -4.97
CA SER A 95 2.32 -14.52 -4.97
C SER A 95 1.42 -13.79 -5.97
N PRO A 96 1.07 -12.52 -5.74
CA PRO A 96 0.36 -11.69 -6.72
C PRO A 96 1.08 -11.63 -8.06
N VAL A 97 0.32 -11.63 -9.15
CA VAL A 97 0.82 -11.50 -10.53
C VAL A 97 -0.10 -10.56 -11.32
N ALA A 98 0.44 -9.86 -12.31
CA ALA A 98 -0.25 -8.81 -13.09
C ALA A 98 -1.67 -9.16 -13.54
N ARG A 99 -1.86 -10.36 -14.10
CA ARG A 99 -3.11 -10.78 -14.76
C ARG A 99 -3.96 -11.69 -13.89
N LYS A 100 -3.85 -11.59 -12.56
CA LYS A 100 -4.64 -12.41 -11.64
C LYS A 100 -5.16 -11.58 -10.49
N ARG A 101 -6.47 -11.41 -10.45
CA ARG A 101 -7.16 -10.60 -9.44
C ARG A 101 -8.16 -11.46 -8.67
N TYR A 102 -8.28 -11.17 -7.38
CA TYR A 102 -9.13 -11.89 -6.45
C TYR A 102 -10.18 -10.96 -5.88
N ARG A 103 -11.34 -11.55 -5.57
CA ARG A 103 -12.48 -10.81 -5.05
C ARG A 103 -12.16 -10.09 -3.74
N THR A 104 -12.43 -8.80 -3.70
CA THR A 104 -12.36 -7.96 -2.50
C THR A 104 -13.76 -7.46 -2.15
N LEU A 105 -14.20 -7.66 -0.91
CA LEU A 105 -15.52 -7.22 -0.47
C LEU A 105 -15.49 -5.78 0.06
N ASN A 106 -16.43 -4.96 -0.39
CA ASN A 106 -16.58 -3.55 -0.04
C ASN A 106 -15.32 -2.72 -0.33
N TYR A 107 -14.68 -2.97 -1.48
CA TYR A 107 -13.50 -2.22 -1.90
C TYR A 107 -13.51 -1.98 -3.42
N PRO A 108 -13.20 -0.77 -3.91
CA PRO A 108 -12.85 0.42 -3.11
C PRO A 108 -14.05 1.05 -2.41
N SER A 109 -15.28 0.80 -2.86
CA SER A 109 -16.50 1.37 -2.29
C SER A 109 -17.35 0.33 -1.56
N GLN A 110 -18.22 0.81 -0.66
CA GLN A 110 -19.22 -0.04 -0.02
C GLN A 110 -20.15 -0.64 -1.08
N GLY A 111 -20.30 -1.97 -1.07
CA GLY A 111 -21.08 -2.69 -2.09
C GLY A 111 -20.21 -3.43 -3.11
N ASP A 112 -19.01 -2.94 -3.38
CA ASP A 112 -18.14 -3.55 -4.39
C ASP A 112 -17.80 -4.99 -4.06
N GLY A 113 -17.80 -5.83 -5.08
CA GLY A 113 -17.56 -7.26 -4.96
C GLY A 113 -18.62 -8.02 -4.17
N LYS A 114 -19.77 -7.46 -3.78
CA LYS A 114 -20.85 -8.22 -3.12
C LYS A 114 -21.79 -8.95 -4.08
N ALA A 115 -21.88 -8.52 -5.33
CA ALA A 115 -22.76 -9.14 -6.31
C ALA A 115 -22.46 -10.64 -6.45
N SER A 116 -23.49 -11.48 -6.50
CA SER A 116 -23.31 -12.93 -6.68
C SER A 116 -22.62 -13.27 -8.00
N SER A 117 -22.75 -12.41 -9.00
CA SER A 117 -22.07 -12.49 -10.29
C SER A 117 -20.58 -12.14 -10.25
N THR A 118 -20.07 -11.50 -9.18
CA THR A 118 -18.65 -11.19 -9.08
C THR A 118 -17.84 -12.49 -8.90
N PRO A 119 -16.91 -12.82 -9.80
CA PRO A 119 -16.09 -14.02 -9.68
C PRO A 119 -15.14 -13.92 -8.48
N ASN A 120 -14.80 -15.05 -7.87
CA ASN A 120 -13.84 -15.09 -6.76
C ASN A 120 -12.39 -14.86 -7.22
N VAL A 121 -12.10 -15.23 -8.47
CA VAL A 121 -10.81 -15.03 -9.14
C VAL A 121 -11.06 -14.77 -10.61
N ILE A 122 -10.29 -13.86 -11.19
CA ILE A 122 -10.28 -13.59 -12.62
C ILE A 122 -8.82 -13.56 -13.11
N GLU A 123 -8.59 -14.14 -14.29
CA GLU A 123 -7.27 -14.17 -14.93
C GLU A 123 -7.24 -13.17 -16.08
N ASP A 124 -7.29 -11.88 -15.72
CA ASP A 124 -7.29 -10.77 -16.66
C ASP A 124 -6.67 -9.51 -16.03
N ASP A 125 -6.04 -8.67 -16.85
CA ASP A 125 -5.58 -7.34 -16.45
C ASP A 125 -6.68 -6.30 -16.67
N ALA A 126 -6.88 -5.41 -15.71
CA ALA A 126 -7.71 -4.23 -15.93
C ALA A 126 -7.28 -3.09 -15.00
N GLU A 127 -7.57 -1.86 -15.39
CA GLU A 127 -7.36 -0.70 -14.52
C GLU A 127 -8.35 -0.69 -13.34
N GLU A 128 -9.59 -1.12 -13.58
CA GLU A 128 -10.67 -1.19 -12.60
C GLU A 128 -10.32 -2.11 -11.41
N CYS A 129 -10.51 -1.59 -10.20
CA CYS A 129 -10.26 -2.30 -8.95
C CYS A 129 -11.56 -2.68 -8.21
N ALA A 130 -12.73 -2.27 -8.73
CA ALA A 130 -14.01 -2.52 -8.10
C ALA A 130 -14.27 -4.01 -7.83
N GLY A 131 -14.14 -4.38 -6.57
CA GLY A 131 -14.35 -5.73 -6.08
C GLY A 131 -13.27 -6.74 -6.44
N LEU A 132 -12.15 -6.33 -7.06
CA LEU A 132 -11.12 -7.23 -7.59
C LEU A 132 -9.72 -6.60 -7.50
N LEU A 133 -8.80 -7.25 -6.77
CA LEU A 133 -7.39 -6.84 -6.65
C LEU A 133 -6.42 -8.02 -6.62
N GLU A 134 -5.17 -7.80 -7.00
CA GLU A 134 -4.14 -8.83 -7.11
C GLU A 134 -3.75 -9.45 -5.76
N ILE A 135 -3.99 -8.71 -4.66
CA ILE A 135 -3.76 -9.17 -3.27
C ILE A 135 -5.04 -9.53 -2.52
N GLY A 136 -6.19 -9.65 -3.20
CA GLY A 136 -7.48 -9.91 -2.54
C GLY A 136 -7.56 -11.27 -1.83
N ASN A 137 -6.74 -12.25 -2.23
CA ASN A 137 -6.60 -13.54 -1.55
C ASN A 137 -5.65 -13.51 -0.35
N ILE A 138 -4.85 -12.46 -0.18
CA ILE A 138 -3.87 -12.39 0.90
C ILE A 138 -4.58 -12.09 2.22
N PRO A 139 -4.51 -12.99 3.21
CA PRO A 139 -5.37 -12.94 4.37
C PRO A 139 -5.09 -11.70 5.21
N GLY A 140 -6.13 -10.93 5.51
CA GLY A 140 -6.06 -9.79 6.43
C GLY A 140 -5.65 -8.48 5.79
N CYS A 141 -5.50 -8.48 4.47
CA CYS A 141 -5.57 -7.24 3.72
C CYS A 141 -6.98 -6.64 3.85
N GLY A 142 -7.02 -5.35 4.08
CA GLY A 142 -8.24 -4.53 4.09
C GLY A 142 -7.93 -3.20 3.40
N GLN A 143 -8.85 -2.24 3.46
CA GLN A 143 -8.77 -0.98 2.72
C GLN A 143 -7.39 -0.31 2.79
N TYR A 144 -6.79 -0.17 3.97
CA TYR A 144 -5.43 0.40 4.12
C TYR A 144 -4.34 -0.35 3.34
N ALA A 145 -4.38 -1.69 3.36
CA ALA A 145 -3.42 -2.51 2.62
C ALA A 145 -3.69 -2.46 1.11
N TYR A 146 -4.95 -2.45 0.70
CA TYR A 146 -5.36 -2.33 -0.69
C TYR A 146 -4.99 -0.97 -1.29
N ASP A 147 -5.22 0.12 -0.55
CA ASP A 147 -4.80 1.47 -0.97
C ASP A 147 -3.28 1.56 -1.06
N SER A 148 -2.55 1.03 -0.07
CA SER A 148 -1.08 1.00 -0.12
C SER A 148 -0.57 0.19 -1.32
N TRP A 149 -1.20 -0.94 -1.63
CA TRP A 149 -0.86 -1.75 -2.80
C TRP A 149 -1.08 -1.00 -4.11
N ARG A 150 -2.27 -0.40 -4.27
CA ARG A 150 -2.62 0.40 -5.45
C ARG A 150 -1.69 1.58 -5.63
N ILE A 151 -1.38 2.31 -4.56
CA ILE A 151 -0.50 3.48 -4.62
C ILE A 151 0.92 3.08 -5.01
N PHE A 152 1.50 2.03 -4.43
CA PHE A 152 2.95 1.83 -4.49
C PHE A 152 3.42 0.62 -5.32
N CYS A 153 2.61 -0.44 -5.44
CA CYS A 153 3.05 -1.70 -6.09
C CYS A 153 2.39 -1.95 -7.44
N ARG A 154 1.13 -1.52 -7.60
CA ARG A 154 0.25 -2.08 -8.62
C ARG A 154 0.74 -1.84 -10.05
N ASP A 155 1.17 -0.64 -10.37
CA ASP A 155 1.61 -0.30 -11.73
C ASP A 155 2.86 -1.07 -12.14
N ALA A 156 3.83 -1.19 -11.23
CA ALA A 156 5.03 -1.98 -11.43
C ALA A 156 4.74 -3.48 -11.54
N LEU A 157 3.82 -4.01 -10.73
CA LEU A 157 3.38 -5.41 -10.83
C LEU A 157 2.74 -5.68 -12.19
N ARG A 158 1.89 -4.77 -12.66
CA ARG A 158 1.19 -4.90 -13.95
C ARG A 158 2.12 -4.73 -15.16
N GLY A 159 3.33 -4.22 -14.94
CA GLY A 159 4.30 -3.93 -16.00
C GLY A 159 3.85 -2.78 -16.92
N VAL A 160 3.02 -1.88 -16.40
CA VAL A 160 2.53 -0.71 -17.15
C VAL A 160 3.39 0.54 -16.91
N ALA A 161 4.23 0.52 -15.87
CA ALA A 161 5.28 1.49 -15.58
C ALA A 161 6.38 0.85 -14.71
N ASP A 162 7.57 1.45 -14.66
CA ASP A 162 8.71 0.96 -13.88
C ASP A 162 8.59 1.26 -12.38
N ASP A 163 7.78 2.26 -12.03
CA ASP A 163 7.51 2.67 -10.65
C ASP A 163 6.08 3.23 -10.48
N TYR A 164 5.76 3.56 -9.23
CA TYR A 164 4.45 4.11 -8.89
C TYR A 164 4.23 5.55 -9.35
N ASN A 165 5.25 6.28 -9.80
CA ASN A 165 5.06 7.63 -10.37
C ASN A 165 4.83 7.59 -11.88
N GLY A 166 4.85 6.42 -12.51
CA GLY A 166 4.67 6.26 -13.95
C GLY A 166 5.95 6.41 -14.76
N ALA A 167 7.12 6.24 -14.14
CA ALA A 167 8.37 6.23 -14.88
C ALA A 167 8.35 5.17 -15.98
N ASN A 168 8.79 5.52 -17.20
CA ASN A 168 8.81 4.65 -18.38
C ASN A 168 7.48 3.93 -18.65
N ALA A 169 6.36 4.63 -18.47
CA ALA A 169 5.05 4.08 -18.74
C ALA A 169 4.90 3.59 -20.19
N VAL A 170 4.20 2.47 -20.37
CA VAL A 170 4.04 1.80 -21.68
C VAL A 170 3.16 2.63 -22.64
N ALA A 171 2.23 3.42 -22.10
CA ALA A 171 1.33 4.26 -22.88
C ALA A 171 1.54 5.74 -22.57
N GLU A 172 1.50 6.60 -23.60
CA GLU A 172 1.61 8.06 -23.43
C GLU A 172 0.44 8.64 -22.61
N SER A 173 -0.74 8.03 -22.70
CA SER A 173 -1.92 8.40 -21.93
C SER A 173 -1.98 7.77 -20.54
N PHE A 174 -0.91 7.12 -20.09
CA PHE A 174 -0.88 6.43 -18.81
C PHE A 174 -1.11 7.40 -17.65
N VAL A 175 -2.01 7.02 -16.76
CA VAL A 175 -2.24 7.72 -15.49
C VAL A 175 -1.85 6.76 -14.36
N PRO A 176 -0.88 7.13 -13.51
CA PRO A 176 -0.49 6.33 -12.35
C PRO A 176 -1.67 6.00 -11.43
N GLU A 177 -1.69 4.80 -10.88
CA GLU A 177 -2.78 4.30 -10.06
C GLU A 177 -3.05 5.17 -8.83
N TRP A 178 -2.01 5.73 -8.20
CA TRP A 178 -2.18 6.60 -7.04
C TRP A 178 -3.10 7.81 -7.29
N GLN A 179 -3.21 8.28 -8.54
CA GLN A 179 -4.11 9.39 -8.89
C GLN A 179 -5.59 9.00 -8.86
N ARG A 180 -5.91 7.69 -8.77
CA ARG A 180 -7.27 7.13 -8.67
C ARG A 180 -7.60 6.60 -7.26
N VAL A 181 -6.72 6.79 -6.28
CA VAL A 181 -6.91 6.26 -4.92
C VAL A 181 -7.43 7.37 -4.00
N LEU A 182 -8.50 7.06 -3.27
CA LEU A 182 -9.07 7.90 -2.20
C LEU A 182 -8.93 7.16 -0.86
N PRO A 183 -7.75 7.22 -0.21
CA PRO A 183 -7.51 6.45 0.99
C PRO A 183 -8.18 7.08 2.21
N ASP A 184 -8.58 6.27 3.18
CA ASP A 184 -9.04 6.75 4.49
C ASP A 184 -7.89 7.01 5.48
N ASP A 185 -6.74 6.36 5.27
CA ASP A 185 -5.59 6.50 6.15
C ASP A 185 -5.00 7.91 6.06
N LYS A 186 -4.81 8.53 7.23
CA LYS A 186 -4.33 9.92 7.34
C LYS A 186 -2.93 10.14 6.78
N GLU A 187 -2.04 9.13 6.85
CA GLU A 187 -0.66 9.25 6.39
C GLU A 187 -0.60 9.04 4.87
N LEU A 188 -1.40 8.11 4.32
CA LEU A 188 -1.61 8.01 2.87
C LEU A 188 -2.23 9.28 2.30
N ARG A 189 -3.24 9.88 2.97
CA ARG A 189 -3.81 11.18 2.55
C ARG A 189 -2.77 12.29 2.55
N ALA A 190 -1.91 12.36 3.56
CA ALA A 190 -0.84 13.35 3.62
C ALA A 190 0.17 13.14 2.49
N CYS A 191 0.56 11.89 2.23
CA CYS A 191 1.44 11.52 1.12
C CYS A 191 0.84 11.90 -0.23
N LEU A 192 -0.42 11.54 -0.51
CA LEU A 192 -1.07 11.87 -1.79
C LEU A 192 -1.29 13.37 -1.97
N ARG A 193 -1.60 14.13 -0.91
CA ARG A 193 -1.63 15.60 -0.99
C ARG A 193 -0.27 16.16 -1.39
N TRP A 194 0.80 15.65 -0.80
CA TRP A 194 2.16 16.06 -1.16
C TRP A 194 2.51 15.67 -2.61
N MET A 195 2.13 14.47 -3.06
CA MET A 195 2.34 14.03 -4.45
C MET A 195 1.55 14.91 -5.44
N TRP A 196 0.27 15.18 -5.20
CA TRP A 196 -0.54 16.09 -6.02
C TRP A 196 0.03 17.51 -6.06
N LEU A 197 0.56 18.01 -4.94
CA LEU A 197 1.16 19.33 -4.88
C LEU A 197 2.43 19.42 -5.73
N ARG A 198 3.21 18.33 -5.83
CA ARG A 198 4.36 18.24 -6.76
C ARG A 198 3.93 18.32 -8.23
N GLU A 199 2.72 17.84 -8.54
CA GLU A 199 2.07 17.97 -9.85
C GLU A 199 1.39 19.34 -10.07
N GLY A 200 1.50 20.27 -9.11
CA GLY A 200 0.91 21.60 -9.19
C GLY A 200 -0.59 21.67 -8.85
N TRP A 201 -1.08 20.71 -8.05
CA TRP A 201 -2.49 20.62 -7.67
C TRP A 201 -2.71 20.66 -6.16
N ILE A 202 -3.72 21.40 -5.74
CA ILE A 202 -4.33 21.24 -4.42
C ILE A 202 -5.45 20.21 -4.55
N TRP A 203 -5.29 19.10 -3.84
CA TRP A 203 -6.19 17.94 -3.90
C TRP A 203 -6.98 17.75 -2.60
N ASP A 204 -8.28 17.56 -2.74
CA ASP A 204 -9.18 17.20 -1.65
C ASP A 204 -9.22 15.68 -1.47
N ALA A 205 -8.78 15.21 -0.31
CA ALA A 205 -8.64 13.80 0.00
C ALA A 205 -9.97 13.07 0.33
N LEU A 206 -11.07 13.82 0.46
CA LEU A 206 -12.41 13.29 0.72
C LEU A 206 -13.22 13.18 -0.57
N THR A 207 -13.13 14.17 -1.44
CA THR A 207 -13.91 14.23 -2.69
C THR A 207 -13.12 13.78 -3.92
N GLY A 208 -11.80 13.84 -3.86
CA GLY A 208 -10.92 13.62 -5.02
C GLY A 208 -10.81 14.82 -5.96
N GLU A 209 -11.53 15.91 -5.68
CA GLU A 209 -11.47 17.13 -6.47
C GLU A 209 -10.09 17.78 -6.37
N LYS A 210 -9.70 18.47 -7.44
CA LYS A 210 -8.43 19.18 -7.52
C LYS A 210 -8.57 20.53 -8.19
N ARG A 211 -7.79 21.50 -7.70
CA ARG A 211 -7.60 22.81 -8.35
C ARG A 211 -6.13 23.08 -8.55
N ARG A 212 -5.80 23.95 -9.50
CA ARG A 212 -4.41 24.42 -9.65
C ARG A 212 -3.95 25.12 -8.37
N ALA A 213 -2.73 24.82 -7.95
CA ALA A 213 -2.07 25.54 -6.86
C ALA A 213 -1.68 26.94 -7.34
N THR A 214 -1.75 27.94 -6.46
CA THR A 214 -1.25 29.28 -6.75
C THR A 214 0.28 29.33 -6.67
N GLU A 215 0.90 30.36 -7.26
CA GLU A 215 2.35 30.57 -7.16
C GLU A 215 2.81 30.64 -5.68
N GLU A 216 2.07 31.37 -4.84
CA GLU A 216 2.36 31.47 -3.40
C GLU A 216 2.27 30.10 -2.68
N GLU A 217 1.29 29.27 -3.03
CA GLU A 217 1.15 27.92 -2.48
C GLU A 217 2.33 27.03 -2.89
N MET A 218 2.77 27.12 -4.16
CA MET A 218 3.93 26.39 -4.66
C MET A 218 5.23 26.87 -4.00
N GLU A 219 5.41 28.17 -3.79
CA GLU A 219 6.57 28.72 -3.07
C GLU A 219 6.65 28.25 -1.62
N LYS A 220 5.51 28.15 -0.92
CA LYS A 220 5.43 27.58 0.43
C LYS A 220 5.75 26.09 0.42
N ALA A 221 5.25 25.35 -0.57
CA ALA A 221 5.46 23.91 -0.70
C ALA A 221 6.94 23.53 -0.83
N VAL A 222 7.74 24.39 -1.47
CA VAL A 222 9.19 24.20 -1.60
C VAL A 222 9.92 24.33 -0.24
N LYS A 223 9.35 25.08 0.72
CA LYS A 223 9.98 25.32 2.02
C LYS A 223 9.75 24.19 3.03
N GLY A 224 8.77 23.32 2.79
CA GLY A 224 8.37 22.22 3.68
C GLY A 224 7.37 22.65 4.74
#